data_AF-A0A1C4SUF4-F1
#
_entry.id   AF-A0A1C4SUF4-F1
#
_cell.length_a   1.000
_cell.length_b   1.000
_cell.length_c   1.000
_cell.angle_alpha   90.00
_cell.angle_beta   90.00
_cell.angle_gamma   90.00
#
_symmetry.space_group_name_H-M   'P 1'
#
loop_
_entity.id
_entity.type
_entity.pdbx_description
1 polymer ?
#
loop_
_entity_poly.entity_id
_entity_poly.type
_entity_poly.pdbx_seq_one_letter_code
_entity_poly.pdbx_strand_id
1 'polypeptide(L)'
;MTDGRSPAPLLTDLTSAQVTDAVRGRTVVWPVGAIEQHGPHLPLSVDLILAEGFAEGIARELDAFVLPAQAVGARSLPQSGGGLHFPGTVYVAGDTLVRFLRETLSALAALPMGRLVVVNGHYENEPFLFEALDQVREQGLFDGAEVFAFSWWSLVRDTWAATEIPAFPGWHAEHAGVTETSLMLHLRPDLVTDERPDHDDPPRAGIYLHPVDVGQTTHRGVLSSTSGSSAGLGERLLRHVVDEATALVRDGSGLLFAQSRPDRHPDRSPGRRPDRASDHRPDPRPDRSPDRSADRAPEPGGAGPGADLRAPDHRPDAQRRTAVHAEGNQQ
;
A
#
# COMPACT_ATOMS: atom_id res chain seq x y z
N MET A 1 -20.70 5.64 11.23
CA MET A 1 -20.84 6.31 12.55
C MET A 1 -19.44 6.42 13.13
N THR A 2 -18.98 7.61 13.51
CA THR A 2 -17.74 7.76 14.28
C THR A 2 -17.94 7.18 15.68
N ASP A 3 -16.94 6.51 16.25
CA ASP A 3 -17.04 5.75 17.52
C ASP A 3 -17.09 6.63 18.79
N GLY A 4 -17.31 7.94 18.63
CA GLY A 4 -17.29 8.93 19.70
C GLY A 4 -15.90 9.37 20.14
N ARG A 5 -14.80 8.79 19.61
CA ARG A 5 -13.45 9.33 19.84
C ARG A 5 -13.25 10.63 19.06
N SER A 6 -12.41 11.50 19.60
CA SER A 6 -11.91 12.68 18.89
C SER A 6 -11.16 12.29 17.62
N PRO A 7 -11.14 13.14 16.58
CA PRO A 7 -10.26 12.95 15.44
C PRO A 7 -8.78 12.99 15.87
N ALA A 8 -7.91 12.33 15.11
CA ALA A 8 -6.47 12.45 15.29
C ALA A 8 -6.02 13.88 14.99
N PRO A 9 -4.95 14.38 15.63
CA PRO A 9 -4.50 15.75 15.40
C PRO A 9 -3.90 15.87 13.99
N LEU A 10 -4.39 16.82 13.19
CA LEU A 10 -3.80 17.12 11.89
C LEU A 10 -2.51 17.92 12.07
N LEU A 11 -1.47 17.58 11.29
CA LEU A 11 -0.22 18.36 11.28
C LEU A 11 -0.46 19.80 10.83
N THR A 12 -1.42 20.02 9.92
CA THR A 12 -1.78 21.33 9.36
C THR A 12 -2.54 22.25 10.32
N ASP A 13 -3.01 21.75 11.46
CA ASP A 13 -3.62 22.58 12.51
C ASP A 13 -2.56 23.27 13.38
N LEU A 14 -1.28 22.87 13.25
CA LEU A 14 -0.16 23.45 13.96
C LEU A 14 0.38 24.68 13.23
N THR A 15 0.68 25.73 13.99
CA THR A 15 1.49 26.85 13.49
C THR A 15 2.95 26.44 13.32
N SER A 16 3.69 27.19 12.50
CA SER A 16 5.15 27.02 12.33
C SER A 16 5.95 27.18 13.62
N ALA A 17 5.40 27.87 14.63
CA ALA A 17 5.99 28.00 15.96
C ALA A 17 5.75 26.77 16.86
N GLN A 18 4.80 25.90 16.52
CA GLN A 18 4.45 24.70 17.30
C GLN A 18 5.03 23.42 16.68
N VAL A 19 5.05 23.32 15.35
CA VAL A 19 5.29 22.04 14.64
C VAL A 19 6.56 21.30 15.08
N THR A 20 7.67 22.02 15.22
CA THR A 20 8.99 21.43 15.55
C THR A 20 9.00 20.70 16.88
N ASP A 21 8.36 21.26 17.92
CA ASP A 21 8.32 20.61 19.24
C ASP A 21 7.13 19.66 19.36
N ALA A 22 6.02 19.96 18.69
CA ALA A 22 4.84 19.10 18.67
C ALA A 22 5.13 17.70 18.11
N VAL A 23 5.90 17.58 17.01
CA VAL A 23 6.23 16.29 16.37
C VAL A 23 7.49 15.62 16.90
N ARG A 24 8.25 16.26 17.79
CA ARG A 24 9.60 15.81 18.16
C ARG A 24 9.61 14.39 18.70
N GLY A 25 10.27 13.47 18.00
CA GLY A 25 10.34 12.05 18.37
C GLY A 25 9.02 11.26 18.24
N ARG A 26 7.95 11.88 17.73
CA ARG A 26 6.64 11.23 17.53
C ARG A 26 6.51 10.63 16.13
N THR A 27 5.43 9.88 15.94
CA THR A 27 5.00 9.40 14.62
C THR A 27 4.25 10.51 13.87
N VAL A 28 4.47 10.59 12.56
CA VAL A 28 3.62 11.31 11.60
C VAL A 28 3.13 10.30 10.56
N VAL A 29 1.85 10.35 10.22
CA VAL A 29 1.21 9.46 9.23
C VAL A 29 0.81 10.25 8.00
N TRP A 30 1.18 9.77 6.81
CA TRP A 30 0.90 10.39 5.52
C TRP A 30 0.02 9.46 4.65
N PRO A 31 -1.26 9.80 4.45
CA PRO A 31 -2.10 9.12 3.47
C PRO A 31 -1.77 9.58 2.04
N VAL A 32 -1.62 8.61 1.12
CA VAL A 32 -1.33 8.85 -0.30
C VAL A 32 -2.30 8.03 -1.13
N GLY A 33 -3.30 8.67 -1.75
CA GLY A 33 -4.28 8.03 -2.62
C GLY A 33 -4.13 8.46 -4.09
N ALA A 34 -5.24 8.40 -4.83
CA ALA A 34 -5.43 9.07 -6.09
C ALA A 34 -6.89 9.56 -6.25
N ILE A 35 -7.18 10.15 -7.40
CA ILE A 35 -8.54 10.43 -7.87
C ILE A 35 -8.76 9.53 -9.08
N GLU A 36 -9.62 8.52 -8.94
CA GLU A 36 -9.79 7.47 -9.94
C GLU A 36 -11.24 6.97 -10.05
N GLN A 37 -11.65 6.61 -11.27
CA GLN A 37 -12.90 5.89 -11.53
C GLN A 37 -13.02 4.63 -10.64
N HIS A 38 -14.17 4.42 -9.99
CA HIS A 38 -14.41 3.21 -9.18
C HIS A 38 -15.78 2.60 -9.51
N GLY A 39 -16.00 2.37 -10.82
CA GLY A 39 -17.29 1.91 -11.32
C GLY A 39 -18.43 2.91 -11.09
N PRO A 40 -19.70 2.46 -11.20
CA PRO A 40 -20.88 3.32 -11.05
C PRO A 40 -21.35 3.50 -9.60
N HIS A 41 -20.83 2.72 -8.63
CA HIS A 41 -21.31 2.73 -7.24
C HIS A 41 -20.44 3.50 -6.25
N LEU A 42 -19.20 3.84 -6.59
CA LEU A 42 -18.26 4.53 -5.69
C LEU A 42 -17.86 5.90 -6.24
N PRO A 43 -17.47 6.86 -5.36
CA PRO A 43 -16.99 8.17 -5.78
C PRO A 43 -15.58 8.08 -6.38
N LEU A 44 -15.12 9.14 -7.05
CA LEU A 44 -13.75 9.23 -7.59
C LEU A 44 -12.64 9.33 -6.51
N SER A 45 -12.96 9.14 -5.24
CA SER A 45 -12.09 9.46 -4.10
C SER A 45 -11.97 8.30 -3.11
N VAL A 46 -12.12 7.06 -3.59
CA VAL A 46 -12.01 5.85 -2.76
C VAL A 46 -10.63 5.81 -2.09
N ASP A 47 -9.56 5.71 -2.86
CA ASP A 47 -8.18 5.59 -2.38
C ASP A 47 -7.82 6.64 -1.33
N LEU A 48 -8.28 7.87 -1.55
CA LEU A 48 -8.17 9.00 -0.63
C LEU A 48 -8.87 8.71 0.69
N ILE A 49 -10.18 8.45 0.66
CA ILE A 49 -11.00 8.18 1.85
C ILE A 49 -10.49 6.95 2.61
N LEU A 50 -10.02 5.93 1.89
CA LEU A 50 -9.49 4.70 2.48
C LEU A 50 -8.14 4.98 3.16
N ALA A 51 -7.19 5.61 2.46
CA ALA A 51 -5.90 5.98 3.03
C ALA A 51 -6.06 6.91 4.25
N GLU A 52 -6.96 7.90 4.18
CA GLU A 52 -7.33 8.75 5.32
C GLU A 52 -7.89 7.93 6.49
N GLY A 53 -8.82 7.02 6.23
CA GLY A 53 -9.43 6.15 7.24
C GLY A 53 -8.41 5.28 7.98
N PHE A 54 -7.47 4.67 7.26
CA PHE A 54 -6.37 3.91 7.85
C PHE A 54 -5.39 4.84 8.61
N ALA A 55 -4.99 5.97 8.03
CA ALA A 55 -4.06 6.90 8.65
C ALA A 55 -4.60 7.48 9.98
N GLU A 56 -5.88 7.84 10.00
CA GLU A 56 -6.63 8.29 11.17
C GLU A 56 -6.69 7.20 12.26
N GLY A 57 -6.96 5.96 11.88
CA GLY A 57 -6.99 4.81 12.81
C GLY A 57 -5.62 4.56 13.45
N ILE A 58 -4.57 4.49 12.63
CA ILE A 58 -3.17 4.33 13.06
C ILE A 58 -2.75 5.48 13.98
N ALA A 59 -3.11 6.71 13.63
CA ALA A 59 -2.70 7.88 14.40
C ALA A 59 -3.33 7.94 15.79
N ARG A 60 -4.59 7.51 15.94
CA ARG A 60 -5.24 7.38 17.26
C ARG A 60 -4.55 6.34 18.14
N GLU A 61 -4.14 5.20 17.59
CA GLU A 61 -3.49 4.13 18.36
C GLU A 61 -2.00 4.42 18.67
N LEU A 62 -1.36 5.35 17.95
CA LEU A 62 0.04 5.71 18.14
C LEU A 62 0.29 7.11 18.76
N ASP A 63 -0.78 7.86 19.08
CA ASP A 63 -0.69 9.30 19.42
C ASP A 63 0.16 10.07 18.40
N ALA A 64 -0.17 9.90 17.12
CA ALA A 64 0.53 10.47 15.97
C ALA A 64 -0.20 11.69 15.39
N PHE A 65 0.50 12.46 14.56
CA PHE A 65 -0.13 13.47 13.69
C PHE A 65 -0.47 12.88 12.32
N VAL A 66 -1.56 13.33 11.71
CA VAL A 66 -1.95 12.99 10.33
C VAL A 66 -1.65 14.16 9.40
N LEU A 67 -1.00 13.89 8.27
CA LEU A 67 -0.87 14.82 7.15
C LEU A 67 -2.13 14.79 6.27
N PRO A 68 -2.49 15.89 5.58
CA PRO A 68 -3.51 15.84 4.55
C PRO A 68 -3.21 14.78 3.49
N ALA A 69 -4.24 14.11 2.99
CA ALA A 69 -4.05 13.09 1.98
C ALA A 69 -3.58 13.67 0.64
N GLN A 70 -2.58 13.04 0.04
CA GLN A 70 -2.17 13.35 -1.32
C GLN A 70 -3.15 12.76 -2.32
N ALA A 71 -3.72 13.61 -3.18
CA ALA A 71 -4.84 13.28 -4.07
C ALA A 71 -4.44 12.94 -5.52
N VAL A 72 -3.24 13.31 -5.97
CA VAL A 72 -2.82 13.06 -7.36
C VAL A 72 -1.80 11.93 -7.39
N GLY A 73 -2.22 10.80 -7.96
CA GLY A 73 -1.42 9.58 -8.04
C GLY A 73 -0.98 9.23 -9.46
N ALA A 74 -0.59 7.97 -9.61
CA ALA A 74 -0.14 7.37 -10.84
C ALA A 74 -1.28 7.15 -11.86
N ARG A 75 -0.88 6.90 -13.11
CA ARG A 75 -1.79 6.51 -14.18
C ARG A 75 -2.43 5.15 -13.88
N SER A 76 -3.76 5.14 -13.75
CA SER A 76 -4.62 3.95 -13.83
C SER A 76 -4.22 2.98 -14.94
N LEU A 77 -4.03 1.70 -14.62
CA LEU A 77 -3.80 0.63 -15.58
C LEU A 77 -5.08 -0.23 -15.74
N PRO A 78 -5.34 -0.78 -16.94
CA PRO A 78 -6.56 -1.56 -17.19
C PRO A 78 -6.78 -2.72 -16.23
N GLN A 79 -5.71 -3.44 -15.91
CA GLN A 79 -5.74 -4.66 -15.10
C GLN A 79 -5.63 -4.43 -13.58
N SER A 80 -5.65 -3.18 -13.12
CA SER A 80 -5.58 -2.83 -11.69
C SER A 80 -6.42 -1.62 -11.24
N GLY A 81 -6.71 -0.66 -12.12
CA GLY A 81 -7.60 0.48 -11.85
C GLY A 81 -8.70 0.66 -12.91
N GLY A 82 -8.91 -0.33 -13.79
CA GLY A 82 -9.82 -0.27 -14.95
C GLY A 82 -9.37 0.64 -16.11
N GLY A 83 -8.36 1.49 -15.88
CA GLY A 83 -7.69 2.28 -16.92
C GLY A 83 -8.38 3.61 -17.25
N LEU A 84 -7.68 4.43 -18.04
CA LEU A 84 -8.07 5.82 -18.39
C LEU A 84 -9.26 5.97 -19.36
N HIS A 85 -10.07 4.93 -19.56
CA HIS A 85 -11.19 4.96 -20.49
C HIS A 85 -12.47 5.54 -19.87
N PHE A 86 -12.51 5.62 -18.54
CA PHE A 86 -13.60 6.22 -17.78
C PHE A 86 -13.27 7.69 -17.44
N PRO A 87 -14.28 8.58 -17.40
CA PRO A 87 -14.07 9.98 -17.06
C PRO A 87 -13.80 10.15 -15.56
N GLY A 88 -12.98 11.15 -15.21
CA GLY A 88 -12.80 11.61 -13.83
C GLY A 88 -11.45 11.29 -13.21
N THR A 89 -10.73 10.27 -13.68
CA THR A 89 -9.39 9.92 -13.17
C THR A 89 -8.38 11.07 -13.42
N VAL A 90 -7.71 11.54 -12.36
CA VAL A 90 -6.70 12.60 -12.40
C VAL A 90 -5.35 12.03 -11.97
N TYR A 91 -4.38 12.07 -12.87
CA TYR A 91 -3.07 11.42 -12.70
C TYR A 91 -1.91 12.29 -13.20
N VAL A 92 -0.70 11.96 -12.77
CA VAL A 92 0.56 12.46 -13.35
C VAL A 92 1.39 11.33 -13.98
N ALA A 93 2.37 11.68 -14.81
CA ALA A 93 3.34 10.71 -15.31
C ALA A 93 4.25 10.19 -14.17
N GLY A 94 4.74 8.96 -14.30
CA GLY A 94 5.50 8.29 -13.23
C GLY A 94 6.78 9.04 -12.81
N ASP A 95 7.51 9.62 -13.77
CA ASP A 95 8.67 10.48 -13.51
C ASP A 95 8.31 11.72 -12.69
N THR A 96 7.13 12.30 -12.95
CA THR A 96 6.61 13.46 -12.23
C THR A 96 6.13 13.06 -10.83
N LEU A 97 5.53 11.87 -10.68
CA LEU A 97 5.13 11.33 -9.37
C LEU A 97 6.34 11.04 -8.48
N VAL A 98 7.34 10.30 -8.97
CA VAL A 98 8.59 10.03 -8.23
C VAL A 98 9.23 11.34 -7.77
N ARG A 99 9.32 12.33 -8.67
CA ARG A 99 9.87 13.65 -8.34
C ARG A 99 9.06 14.36 -7.25
N PHE A 100 7.73 14.39 -7.37
CA PHE A 100 6.84 15.02 -6.40
C PHE A 100 6.91 14.34 -5.03
N LEU A 101 6.84 13.00 -4.99
CA LEU A 101 6.93 12.22 -3.76
C LEU A 101 8.28 12.42 -3.08
N ARG A 102 9.40 12.37 -3.84
CA ARG A 102 10.74 12.64 -3.32
C ARG A 102 10.86 14.05 -2.74
N GLU A 103 10.46 15.08 -3.48
CA GLU A 103 10.53 16.47 -3.00
C GLU A 103 9.67 16.70 -1.74
N THR A 104 8.52 16.02 -1.65
CA THR A 104 7.66 16.02 -0.44
C THR A 104 8.32 15.28 0.73
N LEU A 105 8.85 14.07 0.50
CA LEU A 105 9.57 13.28 1.51
C LEU A 105 10.80 14.02 2.03
N SER A 106 11.55 14.72 1.17
CA SER A 106 12.67 15.57 1.58
C SER A 106 12.25 16.72 2.48
N ALA A 107 11.09 17.35 2.22
CA ALA A 107 10.55 18.38 3.10
C ALA A 107 10.09 17.81 4.46
N LEU A 108 9.48 16.62 4.46
CA LEU A 108 9.10 15.92 5.69
C LEU A 108 10.31 15.50 6.53
N ALA A 109 11.40 15.04 5.90
CA ALA A 109 12.64 14.64 6.56
C ALA A 109 13.32 15.77 7.37
N ALA A 110 12.98 17.04 7.11
CA ALA A 110 13.48 18.18 7.87
C ALA A 110 12.78 18.37 9.23
N LEU A 111 11.65 17.70 9.47
CA LEU A 111 10.95 17.72 10.76
C LEU A 111 11.61 16.73 11.74
N PRO A 112 11.73 17.06 13.04
CA PRO A 112 12.39 16.20 14.04
C PRO A 112 11.51 15.03 14.52
N MET A 113 10.71 14.45 13.61
CA MET A 113 9.85 13.30 13.93
C MET A 113 10.70 12.06 14.24
N GLY A 114 10.17 11.16 15.07
CA GLY A 114 10.80 9.86 15.31
C GLY A 114 10.47 8.84 14.23
N ARG A 115 9.26 8.94 13.64
CA ARG A 115 8.75 7.99 12.64
C ARG A 115 7.88 8.65 11.58
N LEU A 116 8.05 8.25 10.33
CA LEU A 116 7.09 8.48 9.25
C LEU A 116 6.38 7.16 8.92
N VAL A 117 5.06 7.21 8.77
CA VAL A 117 4.25 6.10 8.26
C VAL A 117 3.54 6.58 7.00
N VAL A 118 3.82 5.97 5.84
CA VAL A 118 3.13 6.29 4.58
C VAL A 118 2.13 5.19 4.27
N VAL A 119 0.86 5.56 4.13
CA VAL A 119 -0.23 4.65 3.82
C VAL A 119 -0.67 4.90 2.38
N ASN A 120 -0.31 3.97 1.48
CA ASN A 120 -0.73 4.04 0.09
C ASN A 120 -2.14 3.44 -0.09
N GLY A 121 -2.99 4.19 -0.80
CA GLY A 121 -4.37 3.86 -1.14
C GLY A 121 -4.57 3.35 -2.57
N HIS A 122 -3.63 3.61 -3.49
CA HIS A 122 -3.81 3.39 -4.93
C HIS A 122 -2.77 2.42 -5.50
N TYR A 123 -3.18 1.39 -6.25
CA TYR A 123 -2.31 0.28 -6.65
C TYR A 123 -1.10 0.76 -7.46
N GLU A 124 -1.34 1.61 -8.45
CA GLU A 124 -0.31 2.09 -9.37
C GLU A 124 0.69 3.07 -8.74
N ASN A 125 0.42 3.63 -7.56
CA ASN A 125 1.39 4.48 -6.84
C ASN A 125 2.59 3.67 -6.34
N GLU A 126 2.41 2.39 -6.03
CA GLU A 126 3.35 1.56 -5.26
C GLU A 126 4.82 1.59 -5.79
N PRO A 127 5.10 1.32 -7.08
CA PRO A 127 6.48 1.35 -7.59
C PRO A 127 7.11 2.76 -7.54
N PHE A 128 6.32 3.81 -7.71
CA PHE A 128 6.82 5.20 -7.72
C PHE A 128 7.05 5.73 -6.30
N LEU A 129 6.26 5.27 -5.33
CA LEU A 129 6.42 5.61 -3.93
C LEU A 129 7.70 4.97 -3.36
N PHE A 130 7.94 3.69 -3.63
CA PHE A 130 9.15 3.01 -3.14
C PHE A 130 10.43 3.53 -3.82
N GLU A 131 10.40 3.79 -5.14
CA GLU A 131 11.50 4.48 -5.84
C GLU A 131 11.81 5.86 -5.20
N ALA A 132 10.78 6.66 -4.87
CA ALA A 132 10.98 7.95 -4.23
C ALA A 132 11.54 7.83 -2.80
N LEU A 133 11.19 6.77 -2.07
CA LEU A 133 11.70 6.46 -0.73
C LEU A 133 13.17 6.04 -0.77
N ASP A 134 13.56 5.19 -1.72
CA ASP A 134 14.95 4.80 -1.90
C ASP A 134 15.80 6.02 -2.30
N GLN A 135 15.32 6.86 -3.23
CA GLN A 135 16.02 8.09 -3.62
C GLN A 135 16.25 9.09 -2.47
N VAL A 136 15.36 9.19 -1.47
CA VAL A 136 15.61 10.04 -0.29
C VAL A 136 16.54 9.34 0.73
N ARG A 137 16.51 8.01 0.84
CA ARG A 137 17.43 7.25 1.69
C ARG A 137 18.87 7.31 1.17
N GLU A 138 19.09 7.21 -0.13
CA GLU A 138 20.41 7.39 -0.76
C GLU A 138 21.01 8.80 -0.51
N GLN A 139 20.17 9.80 -0.25
CA GLN A 139 20.59 11.16 0.08
C GLN A 139 20.90 11.38 1.59
N GLY A 140 20.82 10.33 2.42
CA GLY A 140 21.00 10.42 3.88
C GLY A 140 19.83 11.11 4.60
N LEU A 141 18.64 11.12 3.99
CA LEU A 141 17.44 11.66 4.63
C LEU A 141 16.78 10.60 5.52
N PHE A 142 16.13 11.08 6.59
CA PHE A 142 15.58 10.24 7.66
C PHE A 142 16.62 9.40 8.44
N ASP A 143 17.92 9.74 8.45
CA ASP A 143 18.95 9.02 9.23
C ASP A 143 18.64 8.95 10.75
N GLY A 144 17.84 9.88 11.26
CA GLY A 144 17.34 9.90 12.65
C GLY A 144 15.92 9.37 12.85
N ALA A 145 15.27 8.81 11.82
CA ALA A 145 13.86 8.43 11.84
C ALA A 145 13.56 7.09 11.16
N GLU A 146 12.66 6.31 11.76
CA GLU A 146 12.11 5.11 11.14
C GLU A 146 11.09 5.51 10.05
N VAL A 147 11.13 4.87 8.88
CA VAL A 147 10.16 5.12 7.80
C VAL A 147 9.51 3.81 7.46
N PHE A 148 8.20 3.74 7.68
CA PHE A 148 7.34 2.63 7.29
C PHE A 148 6.51 3.09 6.10
N ALA A 149 6.48 2.33 5.02
CA ALA A 149 5.64 2.62 3.87
C ALA A 149 5.02 1.31 3.39
N PHE A 150 3.71 1.32 3.19
CA PHE A 150 2.96 0.16 2.75
C PHE A 150 1.70 0.61 2.01
N SER A 151 1.27 -0.21 1.07
CA SER A 151 -0.11 -0.19 0.61
C SER A 151 -0.99 -0.92 1.62
N TRP A 152 -2.20 -0.43 1.89
CA TRP A 152 -3.03 -0.94 2.99
C TRP A 152 -3.34 -2.44 2.86
N TRP A 153 -3.50 -2.94 1.62
CA TRP A 153 -3.74 -4.34 1.33
C TRP A 153 -2.59 -5.26 1.74
N SER A 154 -1.35 -4.77 1.72
CA SER A 154 -0.16 -5.54 2.08
C SER A 154 -0.07 -5.90 3.57
N LEU A 155 -0.95 -5.32 4.40
CA LEU A 155 -1.12 -5.68 5.81
C LEU A 155 -2.34 -6.60 6.08
N VAL A 156 -3.11 -6.94 5.04
CA VAL A 156 -4.18 -7.94 5.15
C VAL A 156 -3.55 -9.32 5.09
N ARG A 157 -3.69 -10.12 6.17
CA ARG A 157 -3.11 -11.47 6.23
C ARG A 157 -3.88 -12.42 5.31
N ASP A 158 -3.19 -13.32 4.61
CA ASP A 158 -3.82 -14.33 3.74
C ASP A 158 -4.90 -15.15 4.47
N THR A 159 -4.67 -15.47 5.76
CA THR A 159 -5.62 -16.18 6.62
C THR A 159 -6.89 -15.36 6.91
N TRP A 160 -6.77 -14.05 7.02
CA TRP A 160 -7.90 -13.12 7.15
C TRP A 160 -8.66 -13.06 5.84
N ALA A 161 -7.97 -12.80 4.71
CA ALA A 161 -8.59 -12.69 3.40
C ALA A 161 -9.33 -13.98 2.99
N ALA A 162 -8.73 -15.15 3.19
CA ALA A 162 -9.35 -16.43 2.90
C ALA A 162 -10.55 -16.77 3.79
N THR A 163 -10.69 -16.13 4.96
CA THR A 163 -11.81 -16.33 5.89
C THR A 163 -12.95 -15.35 5.60
N GLU A 164 -12.62 -14.09 5.31
CA GLU A 164 -13.56 -12.96 5.26
C GLU A 164 -14.00 -12.63 3.81
N ILE A 165 -13.23 -13.04 2.81
CA ILE A 165 -13.48 -12.79 1.38
C ILE A 165 -13.49 -14.13 0.61
N PRO A 166 -14.64 -14.84 0.57
CA PRO A 166 -14.79 -16.02 -0.28
C PRO A 166 -14.54 -15.68 -1.75
N ALA A 167 -13.74 -16.51 -2.43
CA ALA A 167 -13.31 -16.30 -3.82
C ALA A 167 -12.52 -14.98 -4.09
N PHE A 168 -11.71 -14.54 -3.12
CA PHE A 168 -10.76 -13.44 -3.28
C PHE A 168 -9.92 -13.55 -4.59
N PRO A 169 -9.96 -12.56 -5.48
CA PRO A 169 -9.36 -12.64 -6.82
C PRO A 169 -7.85 -12.32 -6.84
N GLY A 170 -7.32 -11.77 -5.75
CA GLY A 170 -6.00 -11.15 -5.69
C GLY A 170 -6.10 -9.61 -5.69
N TRP A 171 -5.18 -8.95 -4.98
CA TRP A 171 -5.23 -7.49 -4.76
C TRP A 171 -5.17 -6.65 -6.03
N HIS A 172 -4.56 -7.17 -7.10
CA HIS A 172 -4.54 -6.49 -8.40
C HIS A 172 -5.93 -6.37 -9.03
N ALA A 173 -6.93 -7.13 -8.59
CA ALA A 173 -8.28 -7.12 -9.16
C ALA A 173 -9.35 -6.62 -8.18
N GLU A 174 -9.00 -6.18 -6.96
CA GLU A 174 -9.97 -5.68 -5.96
C GLU A 174 -10.49 -4.26 -6.22
N HIS A 175 -10.24 -3.72 -7.41
CA HIS A 175 -10.65 -2.38 -7.83
C HIS A 175 -12.17 -2.23 -7.97
N ALA A 176 -12.71 -1.31 -7.18
CA ALA A 176 -14.14 -1.14 -6.90
C ALA A 176 -14.83 -2.43 -6.42
N GLY A 177 -14.04 -3.42 -5.96
CA GLY A 177 -14.46 -4.76 -5.59
C GLY A 177 -15.07 -4.84 -4.19
N VAL A 178 -15.10 -6.04 -3.63
CA VAL A 178 -15.77 -6.32 -2.36
C VAL A 178 -15.12 -5.61 -1.17
N THR A 179 -13.80 -5.46 -1.16
CA THR A 179 -13.05 -4.84 -0.07
C THR A 179 -13.26 -3.33 0.00
N GLU A 180 -13.01 -2.62 -1.10
CA GLU A 180 -13.15 -1.17 -1.20
C GLU A 180 -14.60 -0.72 -1.02
N THR A 181 -15.53 -1.42 -1.66
CA THR A 181 -16.97 -1.16 -1.49
C THR A 181 -17.39 -1.36 -0.02
N SER A 182 -16.86 -2.38 0.67
CA SER A 182 -17.12 -2.59 2.09
C SER A 182 -16.55 -1.49 2.98
N LEU A 183 -15.30 -1.06 2.73
CA LEU A 183 -14.66 0.03 3.46
C LEU A 183 -15.41 1.36 3.24
N MET A 184 -15.83 1.65 2.01
CA MET A 184 -16.64 2.82 1.69
C MET A 184 -18.02 2.78 2.35
N LEU A 185 -18.70 1.62 2.39
CA LEU A 185 -19.95 1.43 3.14
C LEU A 185 -19.76 1.64 4.66
N HIS A 186 -18.56 1.46 5.20
CA HIS A 186 -18.24 1.75 6.60
C HIS A 186 -17.93 3.24 6.84
N LEU A 187 -17.02 3.81 6.05
CA LEU A 187 -16.47 5.15 6.23
C LEU A 187 -17.40 6.26 5.71
N ARG A 188 -17.92 6.10 4.49
CA ARG A 188 -18.72 7.08 3.75
C ARG A 188 -19.89 6.43 2.99
N PRO A 189 -20.82 5.76 3.69
CA PRO A 189 -21.99 5.13 3.08
C PRO A 189 -22.90 6.13 2.32
N ASP A 190 -22.80 7.42 2.64
CA ASP A 190 -23.49 8.50 1.92
C ASP A 190 -22.99 8.71 0.48
N LEU A 191 -21.83 8.15 0.12
CA LEU A 191 -21.25 8.21 -1.23
C LEU A 191 -21.37 6.89 -2.02
N VAL A 192 -21.93 5.83 -1.42
CA VAL A 192 -22.06 4.51 -2.07
C VAL A 192 -23.46 4.35 -2.64
N THR A 193 -23.57 4.04 -3.94
CA THR A 193 -24.87 3.78 -4.59
C THR A 193 -25.26 2.31 -4.49
N ASP A 194 -26.53 2.00 -4.81
CA ASP A 194 -27.03 0.63 -4.89
C ASP A 194 -26.70 -0.08 -6.22
N GLU A 195 -26.20 0.63 -7.23
CA GLU A 195 -25.90 0.08 -8.55
C GLU A 195 -24.51 -0.56 -8.58
N ARG A 196 -24.34 -1.73 -7.96
CA ARG A 196 -23.05 -2.41 -7.78
C ARG A 196 -22.93 -3.59 -8.76
N PRO A 197 -22.26 -3.44 -9.93
CA PRO A 197 -22.11 -4.53 -10.89
C PRO A 197 -20.93 -5.43 -10.50
N ASP A 198 -21.14 -6.75 -10.57
CA ASP A 198 -20.09 -7.75 -10.36
C ASP A 198 -19.28 -8.02 -11.64
N HIS A 199 -17.99 -8.32 -11.50
CA HIS A 199 -17.14 -8.88 -12.56
C HIS A 199 -16.72 -10.31 -12.23
N ASP A 200 -17.14 -11.28 -13.06
CA ASP A 200 -16.90 -12.71 -12.80
C ASP A 200 -15.55 -13.25 -13.32
N ASP A 201 -14.93 -12.57 -14.30
CA ASP A 201 -13.65 -12.98 -14.94
C ASP A 201 -12.51 -11.97 -14.70
N PRO A 202 -12.00 -11.82 -13.45
CA PRO A 202 -11.02 -10.78 -13.11
C PRO A 202 -9.72 -10.91 -13.94
N PRO A 203 -9.10 -9.78 -14.35
CA PRO A 203 -7.88 -9.81 -15.16
C PRO A 203 -6.72 -10.47 -14.41
N ARG A 204 -5.73 -11.00 -15.15
CA ARG A 204 -4.56 -11.66 -14.55
C ARG A 204 -3.45 -10.66 -14.22
N ALA A 205 -2.97 -10.70 -12.98
CA ALA A 205 -1.84 -9.89 -12.52
C ALA A 205 -0.63 -9.94 -13.48
N GLY A 206 -0.03 -8.78 -13.75
CA GLY A 206 1.23 -8.65 -14.49
C GLY A 206 1.16 -8.94 -16.00
N ILE A 207 -0.03 -9.18 -16.58
CA ILE A 207 -0.21 -9.38 -18.03
C ILE A 207 -0.78 -8.11 -18.66
N TYR A 208 -0.10 -7.60 -19.68
CA TYR A 208 -0.46 -6.36 -20.38
C TYR A 208 -0.77 -6.63 -21.85
N LEU A 209 -1.90 -6.13 -22.34
CA LEU A 209 -2.30 -6.21 -23.75
C LEU A 209 -2.49 -4.79 -24.32
N HIS A 210 -1.91 -4.55 -25.49
CA HIS A 210 -2.07 -3.31 -26.24
C HIS A 210 -2.41 -3.62 -27.72
N PRO A 211 -3.48 -3.04 -28.29
CA PRO A 211 -4.47 -2.18 -27.63
C PRO A 211 -5.29 -2.92 -26.56
N VAL A 212 -5.80 -2.16 -25.59
CA VAL A 212 -6.62 -2.68 -24.48
C VAL A 212 -8.07 -2.86 -24.96
N ASP A 213 -8.70 -3.98 -24.63
CA ASP A 213 -10.16 -4.12 -24.70
C ASP A 213 -10.78 -3.93 -23.32
N VAL A 214 -11.35 -2.74 -23.10
CA VAL A 214 -11.96 -2.33 -21.82
C VAL A 214 -13.18 -3.17 -21.47
N GLY A 215 -13.91 -3.66 -22.48
CA GLY A 215 -15.11 -4.47 -22.29
C GLY A 215 -14.81 -5.94 -21.97
N GLN A 216 -13.58 -6.40 -22.24
CA GLN A 216 -13.05 -7.69 -21.78
C GLN A 216 -12.30 -7.58 -20.45
N THR A 217 -11.72 -6.41 -20.15
CA THR A 217 -10.89 -6.22 -18.95
C THR A 217 -11.70 -5.76 -17.73
N THR A 218 -12.86 -5.12 -17.95
CA THR A 218 -13.67 -4.49 -16.90
C THR A 218 -15.17 -4.67 -17.16
N HIS A 219 -15.98 -4.66 -16.11
CA HIS A 219 -17.43 -4.54 -16.19
C HIS A 219 -17.80 -3.16 -15.68
N ARG A 220 -17.91 -2.20 -16.61
CA ARG A 220 -18.17 -0.77 -16.32
C ARG A 220 -17.15 -0.16 -15.36
N GLY A 221 -15.90 -0.60 -15.40
CA GLY A 221 -14.80 -0.08 -14.59
C GLY A 221 -14.55 -0.84 -13.29
N VAL A 222 -15.42 -1.78 -12.89
CA VAL A 222 -15.18 -2.72 -11.79
C VAL A 222 -14.35 -3.91 -12.29
N LEU A 223 -13.43 -4.45 -11.46
CA LEU A 223 -12.56 -5.58 -11.81
C LEU A 223 -12.88 -6.92 -11.12
N SER A 224 -13.64 -6.92 -10.02
CA SER A 224 -14.06 -8.15 -9.32
C SER A 224 -15.53 -8.13 -8.88
N SER A 225 -15.92 -9.09 -8.04
CA SER A 225 -17.24 -9.14 -7.43
C SER A 225 -17.41 -8.05 -6.36
N THR A 226 -18.55 -7.39 -6.38
CA THR A 226 -19.04 -6.49 -5.32
C THR A 226 -20.03 -7.20 -4.39
N SER A 227 -20.59 -8.34 -4.82
CA SER A 227 -21.49 -9.18 -4.04
C SER A 227 -20.85 -9.63 -2.72
N GLY A 228 -21.57 -9.39 -1.62
CA GLY A 228 -21.08 -9.62 -0.26
C GLY A 228 -20.55 -8.37 0.45
N SER A 229 -20.39 -7.24 -0.27
CA SER A 229 -19.93 -5.99 0.33
C SER A 229 -20.83 -5.51 1.45
N SER A 230 -20.24 -5.13 2.59
CA SER A 230 -20.99 -4.63 3.74
C SER A 230 -20.17 -3.70 4.64
N ALA A 231 -20.84 -2.75 5.28
CA ALA A 231 -20.22 -1.87 6.27
C ALA A 231 -19.59 -2.64 7.45
N GLY A 232 -20.11 -3.84 7.77
CA GLY A 232 -19.55 -4.72 8.80
C GLY A 232 -18.25 -5.40 8.36
N LEU A 233 -18.11 -5.78 7.08
CA LEU A 233 -16.84 -6.25 6.53
C LEU A 233 -15.82 -5.11 6.48
N GLY A 234 -16.25 -3.90 6.09
CA GLY A 234 -15.43 -2.69 6.10
C GLY A 234 -14.88 -2.35 7.48
N GLU A 235 -15.71 -2.43 8.53
CA GLU A 235 -15.25 -2.24 9.91
C GLU A 235 -14.16 -3.24 10.31
N ARG A 236 -14.35 -4.53 9.97
CA ARG A 236 -13.38 -5.59 10.31
C ARG A 236 -12.07 -5.41 9.55
N LEU A 237 -12.15 -5.05 8.26
CA LEU A 237 -10.97 -4.80 7.41
C LEU A 237 -10.19 -3.56 7.88
N LEU A 238 -10.89 -2.46 8.17
CA LEU A 238 -10.30 -1.24 8.74
C LEU A 238 -9.55 -1.56 10.04
N ARG A 239 -10.20 -2.26 10.97
CA ARG A 239 -9.59 -2.66 12.25
C ARG A 239 -8.38 -3.57 12.05
N HIS A 240 -8.49 -4.59 11.21
CA HIS A 240 -7.40 -5.54 10.93
C HIS A 240 -6.13 -4.82 10.44
N VAL A 241 -6.25 -3.94 9.44
CA VAL A 241 -5.10 -3.20 8.88
C VAL A 241 -4.53 -2.21 9.91
N VAL A 242 -5.38 -1.51 10.67
CA VAL A 242 -4.93 -0.59 11.72
C VAL A 242 -4.19 -1.33 12.84
N ASP A 243 -4.66 -2.51 13.24
CA ASP A 243 -4.00 -3.35 14.26
C ASP A 243 -2.63 -3.85 13.77
N GLU A 244 -2.54 -4.37 12.54
CA GLU A 244 -1.27 -4.82 11.94
C GLU A 244 -0.28 -3.66 11.72
N ALA A 245 -0.74 -2.50 11.24
CA ALA A 245 0.09 -1.31 11.09
C ALA A 245 0.59 -0.76 12.44
N THR A 246 -0.28 -0.76 13.45
CA THR A 246 0.07 -0.34 14.81
C THR A 246 1.09 -1.31 15.43
N ALA A 247 0.94 -2.62 15.17
CA ALA A 247 1.93 -3.61 15.57
C ALA A 247 3.27 -3.40 14.85
N LEU A 248 3.25 -3.18 13.52
CA LEU A 248 4.45 -2.89 12.71
C LEU A 248 5.26 -1.72 13.27
N VAL A 249 4.59 -0.61 13.62
CA VAL A 249 5.26 0.59 14.14
C VAL A 249 5.71 0.45 15.61
N ARG A 250 5.05 -0.39 16.41
CA ARG A 250 5.44 -0.66 17.82
C ARG A 250 6.56 -1.70 17.95
N ASP A 251 6.54 -2.77 17.14
CA ASP A 251 7.53 -3.86 17.16
C ASP A 251 8.74 -3.58 16.22
N GLY A 252 8.65 -2.57 15.34
CA GLY A 252 9.72 -2.18 14.41
C GLY A 252 10.05 -3.26 13.38
N SER A 253 11.34 -3.55 13.19
CA SER A 253 11.82 -4.55 12.22
C SER A 253 11.34 -5.99 12.48
N GLY A 254 10.74 -6.26 13.64
CA GLY A 254 10.23 -7.58 14.03
C GLY A 254 9.08 -8.13 13.19
N LEU A 255 8.44 -7.31 12.35
CA LEU A 255 7.31 -7.68 11.49
C LEU A 255 7.63 -7.71 9.98
N LEU A 256 8.86 -7.43 9.56
CA LEU A 256 9.31 -7.68 8.16
C LEU A 256 9.19 -9.17 7.75
N PHE A 257 9.00 -10.07 8.72
CA PHE A 257 8.87 -11.51 8.55
C PHE A 257 7.56 -12.07 9.17
N ALA A 258 6.54 -11.21 9.33
CA ALA A 258 5.31 -11.48 10.08
C ALA A 258 4.51 -12.70 9.60
N GLN A 259 4.59 -13.03 8.30
CA GLN A 259 3.90 -14.17 7.66
C GLN A 259 4.18 -15.53 8.32
N SER A 260 5.18 -15.64 9.20
CA SER A 260 5.54 -16.85 9.95
C SER A 260 4.98 -16.95 11.37
N ARG A 261 4.19 -15.97 11.87
CA ARG A 261 3.67 -16.00 13.26
C ARG A 261 2.17 -16.36 13.29
N PRO A 262 1.75 -17.39 14.05
CA PRO A 262 0.34 -17.68 14.25
C PRO A 262 -0.32 -16.56 15.08
N ASP A 263 -1.56 -16.22 14.71
CA ASP A 263 -2.35 -15.13 15.27
C ASP A 263 -2.30 -15.05 16.81
N ARG A 264 -1.93 -13.88 17.33
CA ARG A 264 -2.08 -13.57 18.76
C ARG A 264 -3.55 -13.39 19.09
N HIS A 265 -4.21 -14.48 19.46
CA HIS A 265 -5.53 -14.45 20.07
C HIS A 265 -5.54 -13.48 21.27
N PRO A 266 -6.53 -12.57 21.41
CA PRO A 266 -6.64 -11.74 22.60
C PRO A 266 -6.82 -12.62 23.84
N ASP A 267 -5.93 -12.42 24.82
CA ASP A 267 -5.69 -13.37 25.91
C ASP A 267 -6.91 -13.56 26.82
N ARG A 268 -7.24 -14.82 27.09
CA ARG A 268 -8.13 -15.20 28.21
C ARG A 268 -7.26 -15.41 29.44
N SER A 269 -7.35 -14.47 30.38
CA SER A 269 -6.58 -14.34 31.62
C SER A 269 -5.94 -15.63 32.18
N PRO A 270 -4.67 -15.59 32.61
CA PRO A 270 -3.88 -16.80 32.93
C PRO A 270 -4.44 -17.61 34.12
N GLY A 271 -5.14 -18.69 33.78
CA GLY A 271 -5.65 -19.66 34.74
C GLY A 271 -4.54 -20.56 35.31
N ARG A 272 -4.26 -20.39 36.61
CA ARG A 272 -3.53 -21.30 37.54
C ARG A 272 -2.93 -22.59 36.94
N ARG A 273 -1.60 -22.71 37.01
CA ARG A 273 -0.92 -24.01 37.01
C ARG A 273 -1.27 -24.81 38.28
N PRO A 274 -1.51 -26.12 38.21
CA PRO A 274 -1.44 -27.01 39.36
C PRO A 274 -0.01 -27.54 39.54
N ASP A 275 0.44 -27.63 40.80
CA ASP A 275 1.74 -28.17 41.18
C ASP A 275 1.90 -29.66 40.85
N ARG A 276 3.14 -30.09 40.58
CA ARG A 276 3.61 -31.43 40.98
C ARG A 276 5.13 -31.55 41.08
N ALA A 277 5.55 -31.70 42.34
CA ALA A 277 6.66 -32.49 42.86
C ALA A 277 7.95 -32.67 42.04
N SER A 278 9.04 -32.21 42.66
CA SER A 278 10.41 -32.65 42.47
C SER A 278 10.60 -34.17 42.47
N ASP A 279 11.55 -34.66 41.66
CA ASP A 279 12.39 -35.77 42.08
C ASP A 279 13.85 -35.60 41.60
N HIS A 280 14.80 -36.29 42.23
CA HIS A 280 16.16 -35.76 42.41
C HIS A 280 17.29 -36.76 42.06
N ARG A 281 18.24 -36.34 41.19
CA ARG A 281 19.62 -36.88 40.98
C ARG A 281 19.79 -38.23 40.23
N PRO A 282 21.02 -38.62 39.83
CA PRO A 282 22.07 -37.82 39.15
C PRO A 282 22.71 -38.51 37.91
N ASP A 283 23.55 -37.77 37.20
CA ASP A 283 24.43 -38.20 36.09
C ASP A 283 25.50 -39.24 36.51
N PRO A 284 25.90 -40.15 35.60
CA PRO A 284 27.33 -40.36 35.38
C PRO A 284 27.75 -40.52 33.90
N ARG A 285 28.69 -39.68 33.45
CA ARG A 285 29.61 -39.99 32.33
C ARG A 285 30.64 -41.06 32.76
N PRO A 286 31.25 -41.83 31.84
CA PRO A 286 32.44 -41.31 31.13
C PRO A 286 32.66 -41.78 29.67
N ASP A 287 33.45 -40.98 28.94
CA ASP A 287 34.50 -41.37 27.96
C ASP A 287 34.16 -42.27 26.74
N ARG A 288 34.26 -41.71 25.52
CA ARG A 288 35.36 -42.02 24.54
C ARG A 288 35.19 -41.36 23.16
N SER A 289 36.27 -40.71 22.72
CA SER A 289 36.59 -40.43 21.30
C SER A 289 37.53 -41.55 20.78
N PRO A 290 38.03 -41.58 19.52
CA PRO A 290 37.78 -40.68 18.38
C PRO A 290 37.47 -41.42 17.04
N ASP A 291 37.34 -40.65 15.95
CA ASP A 291 38.26 -40.66 14.78
C ASP A 291 37.56 -40.41 13.43
N ARG A 292 38.28 -39.78 12.49
CA ARG A 292 38.04 -39.62 11.03
C ARG A 292 36.78 -38.87 10.54
N SER A 293 36.80 -38.15 9.41
CA SER A 293 37.83 -37.39 8.65
C SER A 293 37.22 -36.93 7.31
N ALA A 294 37.45 -35.68 6.85
CA ALA A 294 37.37 -35.20 5.44
C ALA A 294 36.03 -35.48 4.66
N ASP A 295 35.62 -34.83 3.57
CA ASP A 295 35.99 -33.66 2.75
C ASP A 295 34.66 -33.22 2.06
N ARG A 296 34.44 -32.04 1.48
CA ARG A 296 35.28 -30.89 1.09
C ARG A 296 34.39 -29.63 0.94
N ALA A 297 34.98 -28.47 0.65
CA ALA A 297 34.29 -27.32 0.03
C ALA A 297 35.02 -26.87 -1.25
N PRO A 298 34.35 -26.27 -2.25
CA PRO A 298 34.99 -25.55 -3.34
C PRO A 298 34.90 -24.02 -3.16
N GLU A 299 36.02 -23.32 -3.36
CA GLU A 299 36.04 -21.85 -3.54
C GLU A 299 35.92 -21.45 -5.03
N PRO A 300 35.46 -20.22 -5.34
CA PRO A 300 35.26 -19.76 -6.71
C PRO A 300 36.54 -19.20 -7.34
N GLY A 301 36.58 -19.09 -8.67
CA GLY A 301 37.68 -18.45 -9.37
C GLY A 301 37.32 -17.86 -10.73
N GLY A 302 38.05 -16.81 -11.11
CA GLY A 302 38.18 -16.32 -12.49
C GLY A 302 37.45 -15.01 -12.79
N ALA A 303 38.18 -14.00 -13.28
CA ALA A 303 37.66 -12.67 -13.60
C ALA A 303 37.99 -12.22 -15.04
N GLY A 304 37.02 -11.54 -15.67
CA GLY A 304 37.20 -10.59 -16.79
C GLY A 304 37.48 -11.16 -18.20
N PRO A 305 37.63 -10.28 -19.22
CA PRO A 305 36.86 -9.04 -19.41
C PRO A 305 36.50 -8.70 -20.89
N GLY A 306 35.51 -7.82 -21.09
CA GLY A 306 35.54 -6.79 -22.15
C GLY A 306 34.71 -6.98 -23.44
N ALA A 307 34.51 -5.83 -24.12
CA ALA A 307 33.97 -5.62 -25.49
C ALA A 307 32.47 -5.90 -25.73
N ASP A 308 31.72 -5.11 -26.52
CA ASP A 308 31.92 -3.72 -26.99
C ASP A 308 30.57 -3.11 -27.46
N LEU A 309 30.57 -1.81 -27.72
CA LEU A 309 29.50 -0.94 -28.21
C LEU A 309 28.74 -1.45 -29.46
N ARG A 310 27.41 -1.22 -29.51
CA ARG A 310 26.71 -0.46 -30.58
C ARG A 310 25.18 -0.37 -30.38
N ALA A 311 24.65 0.86 -30.44
CA ALA A 311 23.23 1.15 -30.63
C ALA A 311 22.93 1.53 -32.10
N PRO A 312 21.71 1.30 -32.62
CA PRO A 312 21.26 1.88 -33.88
C PRO A 312 20.29 3.06 -33.68
N ASP A 313 20.85 4.25 -33.87
CA ASP A 313 20.33 5.46 -34.55
C ASP A 313 18.79 5.68 -34.67
N HIS A 314 18.31 6.78 -34.09
CA HIS A 314 16.99 7.36 -34.39
C HIS A 314 17.03 8.22 -35.65
N ARG A 315 16.04 8.07 -36.55
CA ARG A 315 15.68 9.11 -37.52
C ARG A 315 14.16 9.37 -37.53
N PRO A 316 13.72 10.62 -37.31
CA PRO A 316 12.35 11.03 -37.58
C PRO A 316 12.24 11.56 -39.01
N ASP A 317 11.37 10.97 -39.83
CA ASP A 317 11.05 11.52 -41.14
C ASP A 317 9.95 12.58 -41.00
N ALA A 318 10.14 13.73 -41.64
CA ALA A 318 9.29 14.90 -41.50
C ALA A 318 8.59 15.25 -42.82
N GLN A 319 7.47 15.98 -42.68
CA GLN A 319 6.77 16.72 -43.72
C GLN A 319 5.89 15.91 -44.69
N ARG A 320 4.57 16.15 -44.59
CA ARG A 320 3.87 16.85 -45.67
C ARG A 320 2.79 17.78 -45.12
N ARG A 321 2.95 19.08 -45.36
CA ARG A 321 1.86 20.06 -45.28
C ARG A 321 1.06 20.01 -46.58
N THR A 322 -0.25 20.12 -46.48
CA THR A 322 -1.07 20.86 -47.46
C THR A 322 -2.24 21.46 -46.70
N ALA A 323 -2.45 22.77 -46.87
CA ALA A 323 -3.60 23.51 -46.36
C ALA A 323 -4.66 23.65 -47.46
N VAL A 324 -5.64 24.54 -47.25
CA VAL A 324 -6.77 24.88 -48.14
C VAL A 324 -7.94 23.87 -48.00
N HIS A 325 -9.21 24.25 -47.82
CA HIS A 325 -9.92 25.54 -48.03
C HIS A 325 -10.73 26.01 -46.81
N ALA A 326 -11.06 27.29 -46.76
CA ALA A 326 -12.09 27.86 -45.89
C ALA A 326 -13.36 28.21 -46.71
N GLU A 327 -14.53 27.94 -46.13
CA GLU A 327 -15.92 28.40 -46.42
C GLU A 327 -16.84 27.49 -45.57
N GLY A 328 -17.98 27.88 -45.00
CA GLY A 328 -18.63 29.19 -44.90
C GLY A 328 -20.11 29.01 -44.51
N ASN A 329 -20.64 29.94 -43.70
CA ASN A 329 -22.07 30.30 -43.56
C ASN A 329 -23.04 29.48 -42.63
N GLN A 330 -23.63 30.22 -41.67
CA GLN A 330 -25.05 30.27 -41.21
C GLN A 330 -25.89 28.96 -41.27
N GLN A 331 -26.54 28.50 -40.19
CA GLN A 331 -27.47 29.23 -39.30
C GLN A 331 -27.46 28.70 -37.86
#